data_AF-A0A2I0SQ01-F1
#
_entry.id   AF-A0A2I0SQ01-F1
#
_cell.length_a   1.000
_cell.length_b   1.000
_cell.length_c   1.000
_cell.angle_alpha   90.00
_cell.angle_beta   90.00
_cell.angle_gamma   90.00
#
_symmetry.space_group_name_H-M   'P 1'
#
loop_
_entity.id
_entity.type
_entity.pdbx_description
1 polymer ?
#
loop_
_entity_poly.entity_id
_entity_poly.type
_entity_poly.pdbx_seq_one_letter_code
_entity_poly.pdbx_strand_id
1 'polypeptide(L)'
;MQSSSGDSPDIVLTVAGDTGRTTTMHSGDPDFGRLWRLLSPRYTGPKKTPDEWADGHLPVPQVTVIWGSTGPGGDVAIERQDQVFLTADGSPWVRSDLAPDLVGGDYRWHRAPLSVFEELAKEERLFGSGATASAVRVEFDPAVWAVPGLAAGLALGAGATWFIRRATVRRVNAEPLREPRQELAEVC
;
A
#
# COMPACT_ATOMS: atom_id res chain seq x y z
N MET A 1 -0.59 -27.51 30.10
CA MET A 1 -1.66 -27.36 29.10
C MET A 1 -1.35 -26.08 28.34
N GLN A 2 -0.92 -26.20 27.08
CA GLN A 2 -0.68 -25.04 26.22
C GLN A 2 -2.04 -24.61 25.69
N SER A 3 -2.53 -23.46 26.14
CA SER A 3 -3.71 -22.84 25.54
C SER A 3 -3.28 -22.33 24.17
N SER A 4 -3.72 -23.00 23.11
CA SER A 4 -3.68 -22.48 21.75
C SER A 4 -4.65 -21.30 21.66
N SER A 5 -4.24 -20.15 22.16
CA SER A 5 -4.95 -18.89 21.95
C SER A 5 -4.91 -18.56 20.47
N GLY A 6 -6.04 -18.74 19.79
CA GLY A 6 -6.42 -18.05 18.55
C GLY A 6 -5.60 -18.39 17.31
N ASP A 7 -6.12 -19.29 16.47
CA ASP A 7 -5.68 -19.48 15.08
C ASP A 7 -6.12 -18.30 14.16
N SER A 8 -6.29 -17.11 14.74
CA SER A 8 -6.83 -15.91 14.09
C SER A 8 -6.38 -14.66 14.85
N PRO A 9 -5.96 -13.60 14.14
CA PRO A 9 -5.47 -12.36 14.72
C PRO A 9 -6.53 -11.68 15.59
N ASP A 10 -6.08 -11.00 16.64
CA ASP A 10 -6.95 -10.30 17.59
C ASP A 10 -6.84 -8.77 17.52
N ILE A 11 -5.86 -8.27 16.77
CA ILE A 11 -5.62 -6.86 16.52
C ILE A 11 -5.29 -6.61 15.04
N VAL A 12 -5.70 -5.46 14.55
CA VAL A 12 -5.38 -4.99 13.20
C VAL A 12 -5.00 -3.52 13.21
N LEU A 13 -3.98 -3.18 12.45
CA LEU A 13 -3.55 -1.82 12.16
C LEU A 13 -3.78 -1.53 10.68
N THR A 14 -4.58 -0.52 10.36
CA THR A 14 -4.75 -0.04 8.99
C THR A 14 -3.96 1.24 8.77
N VAL A 15 -3.42 1.41 7.58
CA VAL A 15 -2.69 2.59 7.12
C VAL A 15 -3.34 3.06 5.82
N ALA A 16 -4.01 4.22 5.86
CA ALA A 16 -4.62 4.81 4.68
C ALA A 16 -3.54 5.22 3.66
N GLY A 17 -3.74 4.87 2.39
CA GLY A 17 -2.70 4.97 1.36
C GLY A 17 -2.20 6.37 1.02
N ASP A 18 -3.11 7.34 1.01
CA ASP A 18 -2.84 8.71 0.58
C ASP A 18 -2.34 9.62 1.70
N THR A 19 -2.84 9.38 2.92
CA THR A 19 -2.62 10.21 4.10
C THR A 19 -1.67 9.58 5.10
N GLY A 20 -1.44 8.27 5.01
CA GLY A 20 -0.71 7.50 6.01
C GLY A 20 -1.45 7.38 7.35
N ARG A 21 -2.72 7.80 7.43
CA ARG A 21 -3.49 7.77 8.67
C ARG A 21 -3.60 6.33 9.19
N THR A 22 -3.23 6.14 10.45
CA THR A 22 -3.26 4.85 11.12
C THR A 22 -4.51 4.67 11.98
N THR A 23 -5.19 3.54 11.86
CA THR A 23 -6.31 3.16 12.73
C THR A 23 -6.06 1.76 13.29
N THR A 24 -6.19 1.60 14.60
CA THR A 24 -6.08 0.30 15.26
C THR A 24 -7.46 -0.20 15.66
N MET A 25 -7.73 -1.48 15.45
CA MET A 25 -8.98 -2.14 15.83
C MET A 25 -8.67 -3.49 16.46
N HIS A 26 -9.53 -3.92 17.37
CA HIS A 26 -9.51 -5.24 17.99
C HIS A 26 -10.61 -6.12 17.40
N SER A 27 -10.51 -7.43 17.61
CA SER A 27 -11.47 -8.43 17.11
C SER A 27 -12.93 -8.20 17.54
N GLY A 28 -13.16 -7.44 18.61
CA GLY A 28 -14.50 -7.05 19.07
C GLY A 28 -15.12 -5.87 18.31
N ASP A 29 -14.36 -5.14 17.50
CA ASP A 29 -14.84 -4.00 16.74
C ASP A 29 -15.68 -4.44 15.52
N PRO A 30 -16.79 -3.76 15.19
CA PRO A 30 -17.64 -4.14 14.06
C PRO A 30 -16.91 -4.08 12.71
N ASP A 31 -15.98 -3.14 12.57
CA ASP A 31 -15.22 -2.95 11.33
C ASP A 31 -14.14 -4.01 11.14
N PHE A 32 -13.68 -4.65 12.22
CA PHE A 32 -12.75 -5.78 12.14
C PHE A 32 -13.35 -6.90 11.28
N GLY A 33 -14.60 -7.29 11.56
CA GLY A 33 -15.29 -8.34 10.81
C GLY A 33 -15.59 -7.97 9.35
N ARG A 34 -15.88 -6.69 9.09
CA ARG A 34 -16.10 -6.18 7.72
C ARG A 34 -14.80 -6.18 6.92
N LEU A 35 -13.71 -5.74 7.53
CA LEU A 35 -12.38 -5.76 6.92
C LEU A 35 -11.90 -7.20 6.68
N TRP A 36 -12.12 -8.10 7.64
CA TRP A 36 -11.85 -9.53 7.48
C TRP A 36 -12.60 -10.12 6.28
N ARG A 37 -13.87 -9.74 6.07
CA ARG A 37 -14.66 -10.19 4.92
C ARG A 37 -14.12 -9.64 3.60
N LEU A 38 -13.73 -8.37 3.56
CA LEU A 38 -13.15 -7.74 2.38
C LEU A 38 -11.87 -8.46 1.94
N LEU A 39 -10.98 -8.72 2.90
CA LEU A 39 -9.64 -9.24 2.64
C LEU A 39 -9.58 -10.77 2.49
N SER A 40 -10.69 -11.46 2.79
CA SER A 40 -10.84 -12.91 2.68
C SER A 40 -9.57 -13.67 3.10
N PRO A 41 -9.09 -13.52 4.34
CA PRO A 41 -7.74 -13.92 4.71
C PRO A 41 -7.48 -15.43 4.67
N ARG A 42 -8.51 -16.26 4.51
CA ARG A 42 -8.32 -17.69 4.22
C ARG A 42 -8.08 -18.01 2.74
N TYR A 43 -7.93 -16.99 1.89
CA TYR A 43 -7.66 -17.19 0.47
C TYR A 43 -6.29 -17.82 0.26
N THR A 44 -6.29 -19.05 -0.25
CA THR A 44 -5.09 -19.82 -0.57
C THR A 44 -4.82 -19.91 -2.07
N GLY A 45 -5.50 -19.09 -2.89
CA GLY A 45 -5.40 -19.18 -4.34
C GLY A 45 -4.06 -18.72 -4.93
N PRO A 46 -3.98 -18.68 -6.28
CA PRO A 46 -2.71 -18.53 -6.98
C PRO A 46 -1.99 -17.21 -6.69
N LYS A 47 -0.67 -17.21 -6.86
CA LYS A 47 0.17 -16.00 -6.86
C LYS A 47 0.00 -15.14 -8.12
N LYS A 48 -1.19 -15.14 -8.74
CA LYS A 48 -1.41 -14.47 -10.02
C LYS A 48 -1.73 -12.99 -9.81
N THR A 49 -0.74 -12.14 -10.02
CA THR A 49 -0.91 -10.69 -10.12
C THR A 49 -1.87 -10.33 -11.28
N PRO A 50 -2.68 -9.27 -11.14
CA PRO A 50 -3.47 -8.74 -12.25
C PRO A 50 -2.59 -8.38 -13.45
N ASP A 51 -3.08 -8.64 -14.66
CA ASP A 51 -2.28 -8.47 -15.89
C ASP A 51 -1.80 -7.01 -16.07
N GLU A 52 -2.59 -6.02 -15.64
CA GLU A 52 -2.23 -4.59 -15.66
C GLU A 52 -1.04 -4.22 -14.76
N TRP A 53 -0.71 -5.05 -13.76
CA TRP A 53 0.41 -4.82 -12.84
C TRP A 53 1.48 -5.91 -12.94
N ALA A 54 1.42 -6.75 -13.97
CA ALA A 54 2.36 -7.85 -14.19
C ALA A 54 3.81 -7.36 -14.31
N ASP A 55 4.02 -6.14 -14.82
CA ASP A 55 5.33 -5.52 -15.00
C ASP A 55 5.89 -4.91 -13.70
N GLY A 56 5.20 -5.07 -12.57
CA GLY A 56 5.65 -4.62 -11.25
C GLY A 56 5.31 -3.15 -10.92
N HIS A 57 4.70 -2.43 -11.85
CA HIS A 57 4.21 -1.07 -11.63
C HIS A 57 2.89 -1.08 -10.85
N LEU A 58 2.99 -1.14 -9.52
CA LEU A 58 1.83 -1.09 -8.63
C LEU A 58 1.38 0.36 -8.36
N PRO A 59 0.07 0.63 -8.36
CA PRO A 59 -0.45 1.90 -7.87
C PRO A 59 -0.24 2.03 -6.35
N VAL A 60 -0.49 3.21 -5.80
CA VAL A 60 -0.53 3.38 -4.33
C VAL A 60 -1.71 2.56 -3.80
N PRO A 61 -1.52 1.70 -2.77
CA PRO A 61 -2.62 0.96 -2.18
C PRO A 61 -3.62 1.91 -1.53
N GLN A 62 -4.91 1.61 -1.61
CA GLN A 62 -5.96 2.39 -0.92
C GLN A 62 -5.83 2.27 0.61
N VAL A 63 -5.42 1.09 1.08
CA VAL A 63 -5.10 0.81 2.48
C VAL A 63 -4.08 -0.31 2.55
N THR A 64 -3.16 -0.21 3.51
CA THR A 64 -2.36 -1.33 4.00
C THR A 64 -2.91 -1.78 5.33
N VAL A 65 -3.06 -3.09 5.52
CA VAL A 65 -3.65 -3.71 6.71
C VAL A 65 -2.63 -4.68 7.29
N ILE A 66 -2.32 -4.52 8.56
CA ILE A 66 -1.35 -5.35 9.28
C ILE A 66 -2.14 -6.10 10.36
N TRP A 67 -2.09 -7.42 10.30
CA TRP A 67 -2.74 -8.29 11.28
C TRP A 67 -1.73 -8.77 12.30
N GLY A 68 -2.16 -8.82 13.56
CA GLY A 68 -1.36 -9.38 14.62
C GLY A 68 -2.16 -10.09 15.69
N SER A 69 -1.42 -10.81 16.52
CA SER A 69 -1.94 -11.52 17.69
C SER A 69 -1.23 -11.04 18.94
N THR A 70 -2.00 -10.74 19.98
CA THR A 70 -1.50 -10.27 21.26
C THR A 70 -1.12 -11.45 22.15
N GLY A 71 0.16 -11.55 22.48
CA GLY A 71 0.73 -12.60 23.33
C GLY A 71 0.50 -12.37 24.83
N PRO A 72 0.77 -13.40 25.66
CA PRO A 72 0.73 -13.29 27.11
C PRO A 72 1.88 -12.39 27.59
N GLY A 73 1.58 -11.10 27.78
CA GLY A 73 2.58 -10.06 28.05
C GLY A 73 2.28 -8.74 27.33
N GLY A 74 1.37 -8.76 26.36
CA GLY A 74 1.01 -7.58 25.56
C GLY A 74 1.87 -7.41 24.31
N ASP A 75 2.86 -8.27 24.11
CA ASP A 75 3.65 -8.31 22.86
C ASP A 75 2.73 -8.66 21.68
N VAL A 76 2.93 -8.00 20.54
CA VAL A 76 2.15 -8.26 19.32
C VAL A 76 3.04 -8.94 18.29
N ALA A 77 2.66 -10.15 17.91
CA ALA A 77 3.26 -10.84 16.76
C ALA A 77 2.57 -10.36 15.47
N ILE A 78 3.35 -9.97 14.46
CA ILE A 78 2.81 -9.64 13.14
C ILE A 78 2.69 -10.93 12.33
N GLU A 79 1.48 -11.24 11.89
CA GLU A 79 1.21 -12.51 11.21
C GLU A 79 1.09 -12.33 9.70
N ARG A 80 0.59 -11.17 9.27
CA ARG A 80 0.18 -10.97 7.89
C ARG A 80 0.05 -9.49 7.56
N GLN A 81 0.33 -9.17 6.30
CA GLN A 81 0.03 -7.87 5.72
C GLN A 81 -0.87 -8.03 4.50
N ASP A 82 -1.95 -7.26 4.42
CA ASP A 82 -2.79 -7.13 3.22
C ASP A 82 -2.72 -5.71 2.66
N GLN A 83 -2.85 -5.58 1.36
CA GLN A 83 -2.93 -4.30 0.66
C GLN A 83 -4.09 -4.33 -0.32
N VAL A 84 -4.92 -3.29 -0.31
CA VAL A 84 -6.03 -3.15 -1.26
C VAL A 84 -5.62 -2.18 -2.36
N PHE A 85 -5.75 -2.61 -3.60
CA PHE A 85 -5.48 -1.81 -4.80
C PHE A 85 -6.74 -1.69 -5.63
N LEU A 86 -6.84 -0.60 -6.41
CA LEU A 86 -7.90 -0.42 -7.40
C LEU A 86 -7.29 -0.48 -8.80
N THR A 87 -7.92 -1.28 -9.64
CA THR A 87 -7.72 -1.26 -11.10
C THR A 87 -8.23 0.05 -11.70
N ALA A 88 -7.91 0.31 -12.97
CA ALA A 88 -8.43 1.48 -13.68
C ALA A 88 -9.97 1.52 -13.78
N ASP A 89 -10.64 0.35 -13.76
CA ASP A 89 -12.09 0.23 -13.76
C ASP A 89 -12.73 0.31 -12.35
N GLY A 90 -11.93 0.54 -11.31
CA GLY A 90 -12.40 0.67 -9.93
C GLY A 90 -12.64 -0.66 -9.21
N SER A 91 -12.28 -1.80 -9.81
CA SER A 91 -12.40 -3.10 -9.17
C SER A 91 -11.32 -3.32 -8.09
N PRO A 92 -11.68 -3.70 -6.86
CA PRO A 92 -10.70 -3.91 -5.80
C PRO A 92 -9.97 -5.25 -5.93
N TRP A 93 -8.67 -5.20 -5.74
CA TRP A 93 -7.80 -6.35 -5.56
C TRP A 93 -7.11 -6.31 -4.22
N VAL A 94 -6.90 -7.48 -3.65
CA VAL A 94 -6.14 -7.65 -2.43
C VAL A 94 -4.84 -8.37 -2.76
N ARG A 95 -3.74 -7.82 -2.29
CA ARG A 95 -2.43 -8.46 -2.21
C ARG A 95 -2.16 -8.84 -0.78
N SER A 96 -1.92 -10.11 -0.53
CA SER A 96 -1.71 -10.67 0.81
C SER A 96 -0.31 -11.20 0.94
N ASP A 97 0.46 -10.71 1.90
CA ASP A 97 1.72 -11.30 2.35
C ASP A 97 1.47 -12.09 3.64
N LEU A 98 1.58 -13.42 3.55
CA LEU A 98 1.32 -14.32 4.66
C LEU A 98 2.53 -14.51 5.59
N ALA A 99 3.68 -13.93 5.24
CA ALA A 99 4.89 -14.06 6.03
C ALA A 99 5.73 -12.77 5.93
N PRO A 100 5.23 -11.64 6.45
CA PRO A 100 5.87 -10.34 6.30
C PRO A 100 7.27 -10.27 6.94
N ASP A 101 7.55 -11.13 7.93
CA ASP A 101 8.86 -11.22 8.58
C ASP A 101 9.89 -12.01 7.76
N LEU A 102 9.46 -12.71 6.70
CA LEU A 102 10.34 -13.49 5.85
C LEU A 102 10.77 -12.70 4.61
N VAL A 103 12.07 -12.68 4.34
CA VAL A 103 12.62 -12.13 3.11
C VAL A 103 12.09 -12.91 1.90
N GLY A 104 11.44 -12.21 0.98
CA GLY A 104 10.92 -12.78 -0.27
C GLY A 104 9.39 -12.81 -0.37
N GLY A 105 8.66 -12.66 0.74
CA GLY A 105 7.20 -12.51 0.84
C GLY A 105 6.35 -13.63 0.19
N ASP A 106 5.35 -14.15 0.90
CA ASP A 106 4.39 -15.10 0.30
C ASP A 106 3.19 -14.35 -0.28
N TYR A 107 3.43 -13.59 -1.36
CA TYR A 107 2.40 -12.74 -1.94
C TYR A 107 1.34 -13.54 -2.72
N ARG A 108 0.07 -13.31 -2.39
CA ARG A 108 -1.09 -13.85 -3.09
C ARG A 108 -2.02 -12.73 -3.51
N TRP A 109 -2.71 -12.93 -4.62
CA TRP A 109 -3.60 -11.92 -5.20
C TRP A 109 -5.00 -12.48 -5.38
N HIS A 110 -6.00 -11.69 -5.01
CA HIS A 110 -7.40 -12.04 -5.28
C HIS A 110 -8.29 -10.81 -5.46
N ARG A 111 -9.40 -10.99 -6.16
CA ARG A 111 -10.46 -9.98 -6.27
C ARG A 111 -11.16 -9.82 -4.94
N ALA A 112 -11.36 -8.58 -4.50
CA ALA A 112 -12.19 -8.26 -3.34
C ALA A 112 -13.66 -8.05 -3.76
N PRO A 113 -14.63 -8.29 -2.87
CA PRO A 113 -16.02 -7.93 -3.13
C PRO A 113 -16.19 -6.40 -3.20
N LEU A 114 -16.60 -5.88 -4.37
CA LEU A 114 -16.77 -4.43 -4.59
C LEU A 114 -17.77 -3.80 -3.61
N SER A 115 -18.89 -4.48 -3.31
CA SER A 115 -19.90 -3.96 -2.38
C SER A 115 -19.38 -3.75 -0.96
N VAL A 116 -18.53 -4.67 -0.48
CA VAL A 116 -17.92 -4.55 0.86
C VAL A 116 -16.87 -3.43 0.88
N PHE A 117 -16.11 -3.28 -0.21
CA PHE A 117 -15.18 -2.17 -0.37
C PHE A 117 -15.90 -0.82 -0.34
N GLU A 118 -16.95 -0.64 -1.13
CA GLU A 118 -17.72 0.60 -1.19
C GLU A 118 -18.39 0.96 0.14
N GLU A 119 -18.87 -0.03 0.90
CA GLU A 119 -19.44 0.19 2.23
C GLU A 119 -18.40 0.78 3.19
N LEU A 120 -17.22 0.17 3.26
CA LEU A 120 -16.12 0.64 4.10
C LEU A 120 -15.51 1.97 3.60
N ALA A 121 -15.53 2.22 2.29
CA ALA A 121 -15.05 3.48 1.70
C ALA A 121 -15.97 4.66 2.05
N LYS A 122 -17.29 4.46 2.12
CA LYS A 122 -18.26 5.49 2.51
C LYS A 122 -18.09 5.99 3.94
N GLU A 123 -17.54 5.15 4.82
CA GLU A 123 -17.29 5.51 6.21
C GLU A 123 -16.03 6.39 6.37
N GLU A 124 -15.21 6.55 5.31
CA GLU A 124 -13.99 7.37 5.23
C GLU A 124 -12.99 7.20 6.41
N ARG A 125 -13.12 6.10 7.17
CA ARG A 125 -12.39 5.88 8.41
C ARG A 125 -11.12 5.04 8.20
N LEU A 126 -11.23 4.03 7.33
CA LEU A 126 -10.18 3.03 7.12
C LEU A 126 -9.33 3.30 5.87
N PHE A 127 -9.93 3.93 4.87
CA PHE A 127 -9.26 4.24 3.62
C PHE A 127 -8.91 5.72 3.52
N GLY A 128 -8.09 6.02 2.52
CA GLY A 128 -7.83 7.38 2.07
C GLY A 128 -9.02 8.04 1.38
N SER A 129 -8.94 9.35 1.18
CA SER A 129 -9.89 10.16 0.41
C SER A 129 -10.03 9.71 -1.06
N GLY A 130 -9.05 8.96 -1.57
CA GLY A 130 -9.08 8.34 -2.91
C GLY A 130 -9.88 7.04 -3.04
N ALA A 131 -10.49 6.52 -1.96
CA ALA A 131 -11.21 5.23 -1.98
C ALA A 131 -12.62 5.30 -2.55
N THR A 132 -13.10 6.49 -2.92
CA THR A 132 -14.27 6.59 -3.78
C THR A 132 -13.85 6.11 -5.17
N ALA A 133 -14.36 4.95 -5.58
CA ALA A 133 -14.34 4.56 -6.98
C ALA A 133 -15.08 5.65 -7.76
N SER A 134 -14.34 6.66 -8.22
CA SER A 134 -14.88 7.70 -9.08
C SER A 134 -15.23 7.01 -10.38
N ALA A 135 -16.50 6.61 -10.49
CA ALA A 135 -17.15 6.34 -11.76
C ALA A 135 -17.30 7.65 -12.55
N VAL A 136 -16.18 8.32 -12.84
CA VAL A 136 -16.11 9.18 -14.01
C VAL A 136 -15.81 8.22 -15.14
N ARG A 137 -16.87 7.78 -15.83
CA ARG A 137 -16.73 7.27 -17.19
C ARG A 137 -16.07 8.40 -17.98
N VAL A 138 -14.75 8.37 -18.11
CA VAL A 138 -14.08 9.06 -19.20
C VAL A 138 -14.41 8.19 -20.41
N GLU A 139 -15.52 8.52 -21.05
CA GLU A 139 -15.83 8.08 -22.39
C GLU A 139 -14.72 8.64 -23.28
N PHE A 140 -13.67 7.84 -23.49
CA PHE A 140 -12.63 8.15 -24.46
C PHE A 140 -13.29 8.06 -25.83
N ASP A 141 -13.79 9.19 -26.32
CA ASP A 141 -14.22 9.33 -27.70
C ASP A 141 -12.97 9.20 -28.59
N PRO A 142 -12.80 8.10 -29.34
CA PRO A 142 -11.60 7.85 -30.14
C PRO A 142 -11.48 8.82 -31.33
N ALA A 143 -12.44 9.74 -31.52
CA ALA A 143 -12.46 10.71 -32.61
C ALA A 143 -11.67 12.02 -32.36
N VAL A 144 -11.13 12.25 -31.15
CA VAL A 144 -10.49 13.54 -30.78
C VAL A 144 -9.04 13.70 -31.29
N TRP A 145 -8.42 12.65 -31.85
CA TRP A 145 -7.02 12.69 -32.32
C TRP A 145 -6.82 13.06 -33.81
N ALA A 146 -7.80 13.72 -34.43
CA ALA A 146 -7.64 14.29 -35.77
C ALA A 146 -7.82 15.82 -35.75
N VAL A 147 -6.78 16.54 -35.27
CA VAL A 147 -6.28 17.87 -35.71
C VAL A 147 -7.33 19.01 -35.84
N PRO A 148 -7.17 20.20 -35.20
CA PRO A 148 -5.92 20.98 -35.05
C PRO A 148 -5.74 21.60 -33.64
N GLY A 149 -4.60 22.11 -33.19
CA GLY A 149 -3.45 22.60 -33.94
C GLY A 149 -3.68 24.01 -34.50
N LEU A 150 -4.23 24.97 -33.74
CA LEU A 150 -4.16 26.43 -33.97
C LEU A 150 -4.96 27.18 -32.86
N ALA A 151 -4.35 28.20 -32.25
CA ALA A 151 -4.94 29.20 -31.32
C ALA A 151 -4.90 28.94 -29.80
N ALA A 152 -3.70 28.77 -29.23
CA ALA A 152 -3.37 29.33 -27.90
C ALA A 152 -1.84 29.50 -27.71
N GLY A 153 -1.14 29.91 -28.77
CA GLY A 153 0.17 30.52 -28.67
C GLY A 153 0.01 31.97 -29.04
N LEU A 154 0.03 32.87 -28.05
CA LEU A 154 0.33 34.32 -28.14
C LEU A 154 -0.07 35.00 -26.82
N ALA A 155 0.83 34.98 -25.83
CA ALA A 155 1.06 36.04 -24.83
C ALA A 155 1.68 35.42 -23.57
N LEU A 156 3.01 35.39 -23.52
CA LEU A 156 3.88 35.66 -22.36
C LEU A 156 5.28 35.08 -22.69
N GLY A 157 5.91 35.67 -23.69
CA GLY A 157 7.34 35.59 -23.91
C GLY A 157 7.96 36.94 -23.57
N ALA A 158 8.77 36.98 -22.51
CA ALA A 158 9.92 37.89 -22.35
C ALA A 158 10.58 37.61 -20.98
N GLY A 159 11.71 36.91 -20.97
CA GLY A 159 12.47 36.63 -19.75
C GLY A 159 13.56 35.59 -19.98
N ALA A 160 14.41 35.82 -20.98
CA ALA A 160 15.46 34.91 -21.39
C ALA A 160 16.66 34.93 -20.43
N THR A 161 17.22 33.73 -20.26
CA THR A 161 18.66 33.39 -20.14
C THR A 161 19.42 33.61 -18.82
N TRP A 162 20.42 32.71 -18.63
CA TRP A 162 21.52 32.70 -17.66
C TRP A 162 21.19 32.06 -16.30
N PHE A 163 21.70 30.89 -15.86
CA PHE A 163 22.90 30.12 -16.16
C PHE A 163 22.65 28.61 -15.99
N ILE A 164 23.13 27.81 -16.95
CA ILE A 164 23.56 26.44 -16.68
C ILE A 164 25.02 26.53 -16.25
N ARG A 165 25.30 26.30 -14.96
CA ARG A 165 26.66 26.01 -14.50
C ARG A 165 26.75 24.54 -14.10
N ARG A 166 27.31 23.81 -15.06
CA ARG A 166 28.03 22.55 -14.97
C ARG A 166 28.82 22.45 -13.65
N ALA A 167 28.56 21.42 -12.85
CA ALA A 167 29.49 20.94 -11.84
C ALA A 167 29.77 19.46 -12.11
N THR A 168 31.04 19.18 -12.34
CA THR A 168 31.63 17.92 -12.74
C THR A 168 31.69 16.91 -11.60
N VAL A 169 31.56 15.65 -12.01
CA VAL A 169 32.01 14.41 -11.36
C VAL A 169 33.14 14.63 -10.34
N ARG A 170 32.89 14.22 -9.09
CA ARG A 170 33.93 13.76 -8.18
C ARG A 170 33.55 12.36 -7.70
N ARG A 171 34.01 11.33 -8.43
CA ARG A 171 34.24 10.01 -7.82
C ARG A 171 35.47 10.18 -6.93
N VAL A 172 35.27 10.11 -5.62
CA VAL A 172 36.33 9.76 -4.66
C VAL A 172 35.85 8.48 -3.99
N ASN A 173 36.55 7.41 -4.37
CA ASN A 173 36.90 6.21 -3.63
C ASN A 173 36.13 5.89 -2.34
N ALA A 174 35.63 4.66 -2.34
CA ALA A 174 35.20 3.91 -1.17
C ALA A 174 36.30 3.86 -0.10
N GLU A 175 35.90 4.03 1.16
CA GLU A 175 36.58 3.39 2.28
C GLU A 175 35.53 2.99 3.35
N PRO A 176 35.65 1.81 3.98
CA PRO A 176 34.54 1.15 4.67
C PRO A 176 34.20 1.82 6.01
N LEU A 177 32.91 1.92 6.29
CA LEU A 177 32.40 2.34 7.59
C LEU A 177 32.81 1.29 8.64
N ARG A 178 33.81 1.63 9.48
CA ARG A 178 34.10 0.91 10.72
C ARG A 178 32.89 1.06 11.64
N GLU A 179 32.21 -0.05 11.92
CA GLU A 179 31.24 -0.15 13.00
C GLU A 179 31.92 0.17 14.36
N PRO A 180 31.29 0.97 15.24
CA PRO A 180 31.77 1.12 16.60
C PRO A 180 31.42 -0.16 17.38
N ARG A 181 32.46 -0.92 17.74
CA ARG A 181 32.35 -2.01 18.71
C ARG A 181 31.90 -1.44 20.04
N GLN A 182 30.76 -1.92 20.55
CA GLN A 182 30.38 -1.70 21.93
C GLN A 182 31.28 -2.57 22.82
N GLU A 183 32.19 -1.92 23.55
CA GLU A 183 32.90 -2.56 24.65
C GLU A 183 31.94 -2.64 25.85
N LEU A 184 31.72 -3.87 26.32
CA LEU A 184 31.12 -4.17 27.61
C LEU A 184 32.07 -3.65 28.69
N ALA A 185 31.66 -2.59 29.39
CA ALA A 185 32.30 -2.22 30.64
C ALA A 185 31.88 -3.25 31.70
N GLU A 186 32.80 -4.15 32.05
CA GLU A 186 32.75 -4.88 33.31
C GLU A 186 32.91 -3.87 34.44
N VAL A 187 31.92 -3.79 35.32
CA VAL A 187 32.01 -3.02 36.57
C VAL A 187 32.40 -4.02 37.67
N CYS A 188 33.59 -3.82 38.25
CA CYS A 188 34.03 -4.48 39.48
C CYS A 188 33.35 -3.89 40.71
#